data_AF-A0A1I5Q3D5-F1
#
_entry.id   AF-A0A1I5Q3D5-F1
#
_cell.length_a   1.000
_cell.length_b   1.000
_cell.length_c   1.000
_cell.angle_alpha   90.00
_cell.angle_beta   90.00
_cell.angle_gamma   90.00
#
_symmetry.space_group_name_H-M   'P 1'
#
loop_
_entity.id
_entity.type
_entity.pdbx_description
1 polymer ?
#
loop_
_entity_poly.entity_id
_entity_poly.type
_entity_poly.pdbx_seq_one_letter_code
_entity_poly.pdbx_strand_id
1 'polypeptide(L)' 'MPEFRELILYEKDRQDLLTTHFISRLLSDFPPTLNAIELDENNGFLEGQVNRLKTIKRMLYGRASFPLLRLRILYQP' A
#
# COMPACT_ATOMS: atom_id res chain seq x y z
N MET A 1 5.78 -16.89 10.12
CA MET A 1 5.09 -16.59 11.40
C MET A 1 3.68 -17.19 11.42
N PRO A 2 3.39 -18.24 12.21
CA PRO A 2 2.05 -18.84 12.29
C PRO A 2 0.97 -17.91 12.89
N GLU A 3 1.37 -16.96 13.74
CA GLU A 3 0.47 -16.06 14.48
C GLU A 3 -0.39 -15.15 13.58
N PHE A 4 0.17 -14.61 12.49
CA PHE A 4 -0.57 -13.67 11.62
C PHE A 4 -1.68 -14.36 10.83
N ARG A 5 -1.42 -15.58 10.36
CA ARG A 5 -2.42 -16.38 9.65
C ARG A 5 -3.55 -16.79 10.60
N GLU A 6 -3.20 -17.21 11.81
CA GLU A 6 -4.18 -17.58 12.83
C GLU A 6 -5.04 -16.38 13.24
N LEU A 7 -4.44 -15.20 13.39
CA LEU A 7 -5.16 -13.96 13.69
C LEU A 7 -6.18 -13.60 12.60
N ILE A 8 -5.79 -13.70 11.32
CA ILE A 8 -6.71 -13.37 10.20
C ILE A 8 -7.86 -14.37 10.12
N LEU A 9 -7.59 -15.65 10.39
CA LEU A 9 -8.65 -16.67 10.42
C LEU A 9 -9.60 -16.44 11.59
N TYR A 10 -9.07 -16.13 12.78
CA TYR A 10 -9.88 -15.72 13.94
C TYR A 10 -10.78 -14.51 13.61
N GLU A 11 -10.22 -13.50 12.95
CA GLU A 11 -10.94 -12.29 12.59
C GLU A 11 -12.02 -12.55 11.52
N LYS A 12 -11.77 -13.49 10.59
CA LYS A 12 -12.79 -13.97 9.65
C LYS A 12 -13.94 -14.66 10.37
N ASP A 13 -13.64 -15.49 11.36
CA ASP A 13 -14.64 -16.23 12.12
C ASP A 13 -15.48 -15.32 13.03
N ARG A 14 -14.93 -14.17 13.45
CA ARG A 14 -15.63 -13.13 14.21
C ARG A 14 -16.81 -12.50 13.44
N GLN A 15 -16.83 -12.60 12.11
CA GLN A 15 -17.90 -12.09 11.22
C GLN A 15 -18.29 -10.63 11.46
N ASP A 16 -17.32 -9.77 11.79
CA ASP A 16 -17.56 -8.34 11.98
C ASP A 16 -17.82 -7.65 10.63
N LEU A 17 -18.97 -6.98 10.51
CA LEU A 17 -19.40 -6.27 9.29
C LEU A 17 -18.41 -5.19 8.84
N LEU A 18 -17.63 -4.61 9.77
CA LEU A 18 -16.65 -3.57 9.47
C LEU A 18 -15.38 -4.13 8.82
N THR A 19 -14.95 -5.32 9.23
CA THR A 19 -13.67 -5.91 8.79
C THR A 19 -13.84 -7.00 7.75
N THR A 20 -15.04 -7.58 7.60
CA THR A 20 -15.31 -8.72 6.69
C THR A 20 -14.82 -8.49 5.26
N HIS A 21 -15.06 -7.30 4.68
CA HIS A 21 -14.62 -7.02 3.31
C HIS A 21 -13.09 -6.96 3.20
N PHE A 22 -12.45 -6.31 4.17
CA PHE A 22 -10.99 -6.20 4.23
C PHE A 22 -10.35 -7.59 4.36
N ILE A 23 -10.82 -8.40 5.30
CA ILE A 23 -10.31 -9.76 5.54
C ILE A 23 -10.50 -10.67 4.34
N SER A 24 -11.65 -10.58 3.66
CA SER A 24 -11.92 -11.36 2.44
C SER A 24 -10.90 -11.04 1.33
N ARG A 25 -10.62 -9.75 1.09
CA ARG A 25 -9.58 -9.36 0.11
C ARG A 25 -8.16 -9.70 0.56
N LEU A 26 -7.87 -9.54 1.85
CA LEU A 26 -6.56 -9.88 2.39
C LEU A 26 -6.24 -11.37 2.21
N LEU A 27 -7.26 -12.23 2.35
CA LEU A 27 -7.14 -13.66 2.14
C LEU A 27 -7.06 -14.05 0.66
N SER A 28 -7.67 -13.30 -0.26
CA SER A 28 -7.52 -13.58 -1.70
C SER A 28 -6.08 -13.34 -2.18
N ASP A 29 -5.39 -12.35 -1.59
CA ASP A 29 -4.01 -11.98 -1.93
C ASP A 29 -3.02 -12.30 -0.79
N PHE A 30 -3.22 -13.44 -0.12
CA PHE A 30 -2.47 -13.79 1.09
C PHE A 30 -0.96 -14.03 0.88
N PRO A 31 -0.49 -14.73 -0.18
CA PRO A 31 0.95 -14.99 -0.35
C PRO A 31 1.80 -13.73 -0.54
N PRO A 32 1.43 -12.77 -1.40
CA PRO A 32 2.16 -11.49 -1.50
C PRO A 32 2.16 -10.69 -0.19
N THR A 33 1.05 -10.73 0.56
CA THR A 33 0.93 -10.04 1.84
C THR A 33 1.89 -10.62 2.88
N LEU A 34 1.99 -11.95 2.97
CA LEU A 34 2.95 -12.59 3.86
C LEU A 34 4.39 -12.23 3.48
N ASN A 35 4.74 -12.29 2.20
CA ASN A 35 6.07 -11.93 1.74
C ASN A 35 6.44 -10.48 2.08
N ALA A 36 5.46 -9.56 2.00
CA ALA A 36 5.68 -8.15 2.36
C ALA A 36 5.98 -7.92 3.85
N ILE A 37 5.57 -8.86 4.72
CA ILE A 37 5.78 -8.81 6.18
C ILE A 37 7.05 -9.60 6.56
N GLU A 38 7.28 -10.74 5.94
CA GLU A 38 8.37 -11.66 6.30
C GLU A 38 9.73 -11.27 5.69
N LEU A 39 9.72 -10.61 4.52
CA LEU A 39 10.95 -10.17 3.86
C LEU A 39 11.33 -8.76 4.28
N ASP A 40 12.62 -8.54 4.49
CA ASP A 40 13.18 -7.20 4.72
C ASP A 40 12.96 -6.27 3.51
N GLU A 41 12.95 -6.84 2.30
CA GLU A 41 12.64 -6.14 1.06
C GLU A 41 11.16 -6.28 0.72
N ASN A 42 10.44 -5.16 0.72
CA ASN A 42 9.03 -5.11 0.31
C ASN A 42 8.75 -3.89 -0.58
N ASN A 43 7.59 -3.91 -1.23
CA ASN A 43 7.16 -2.81 -2.12
C ASN A 43 6.77 -1.53 -1.38
N GLY A 44 6.75 -1.50 -0.04
CA GLY A 44 6.26 -0.36 0.74
C GLY A 44 7.03 0.93 0.45
N PHE A 45 8.36 0.85 0.33
CA PHE A 45 9.18 2.02 -0.03
C PHE A 45 8.84 2.57 -1.43
N LEU A 46 8.71 1.68 -2.41
CA LEU A 46 8.36 2.03 -3.79
C LEU A 46 6.95 2.64 -3.86
N GLU A 47 5.98 2.02 -3.18
CA GLU A 47 4.61 2.53 -3.10
C GLU A 47 4.56 3.92 -2.44
N GLY A 48 5.38 4.17 -1.42
CA GLY A 48 5.55 5.48 -0.81
C GLY A 48 6.00 6.54 -1.82
N GLN A 49 7.03 6.25 -2.62
CA GLN A 49 7.50 7.15 -3.67
C GLN A 49 6.45 7.38 -4.76
N VAL A 50 5.73 6.32 -5.17
CA VAL A 50 4.63 6.41 -6.13
C VAL A 50 3.49 7.25 -5.58
N ASN A 51 3.16 7.11 -4.29
CA ASN A 51 2.12 7.91 -3.65
C ASN A 51 2.52 9.38 -3.58
N ARG A 52 3.77 9.69 -3.20
CA ARG A 52 4.34 11.05 -3.24
C ARG A 52 4.23 11.67 -4.64
N LEU A 53 4.65 10.93 -5.67
CA LEU A 53 4.52 11.33 -7.08
C LEU A 53 3.06 11.64 -7.45
N LYS A 54 2.12 10.75 -7.11
CA LYS A 54 0.68 10.92 -7.37
C LYS A 54 0.13 12.16 -6.67
N THR A 55 0.53 12.42 -5.42
CA THR A 55 0.10 13.59 -4.65
C THR A 55 0.59 14.90 -5.29
N ILE A 56 1.88 14.99 -5.63
CA ILE A 56 2.43 16.17 -6.34
C ILE A 56 1.71 16.38 -7.67
N LYS A 57 1.48 15.30 -8.44
CA LYS A 57 0.73 15.35 -9.71
C LYS A 57 -0.69 15.88 -9.53
N ARG A 58 -1.39 15.49 -8.46
CA ARG A 58 -2.74 15.99 -8.14
C ARG A 58 -2.72 17.47 -7.78
N MET A 59 -1.74 17.92 -7.00
CA MET A 59 -1.57 19.34 -6.63
C MET A 59 -1.28 20.26 -7.84
N LEU A 60 -0.83 19.69 -8.97
CA LEU A 60 -0.56 20.44 -10.20
C LEU A 60 -1.83 20.70 -11.03
N TYR A 61 -3.01 20.22 -10.62
CA TYR A 61 -4.31 20.50 -11.26
C TYR A 61 -4.29 20.44 -12.80
N GLY A 62 -3.81 19.33 -13.35
CA GLY A 62 -3.75 19.09 -14.80
C GLY A 62 -2.53 19.71 -15.51
N ARG A 63 -1.72 20.52 -14.82
CA ARG A 63 -0.49 21.13 -15.37
C ARG A 63 0.75 20.26 -15.14
N ALA A 64 0.61 18.94 -15.06
CA ALA A 64 1.68 18.02 -14.69
C ALA A 64 2.50 17.54 -15.90
N SER A 65 3.06 18.46 -16.70
CA SER A 65 4.02 18.09 -17.74
C SER A 65 5.26 17.43 -17.10
N PHE A 66 5.90 16.51 -17.80
CA PHE A 66 7.06 15.78 -17.25
C PHE A 66 8.18 16.71 -16.74
N PRO A 67 8.57 17.80 -17.45
CA PRO A 67 9.59 18.72 -16.95
C PRO A 67 9.21 19.37 -15.60
N LEU A 68 7.95 19.80 -15.45
CA LEU A 68 7.48 20.45 -14.23
C LEU A 68 7.36 19.46 -13.07
N LEU A 69 6.91 18.24 -13.34
CA LEU A 69 6.82 17.18 -12.34
C LEU A 69 8.21 16.77 -11.83
N ARG A 70 9.20 16.65 -12.74
CA ARG A 70 10.60 16.36 -12.39
C ARG A 70 11.18 17.43 -11.47
N LEU A 71 10.98 18.71 -11.79
CA LEU A 71 11.44 19.82 -10.95
C LEU A 71 10.84 19.76 -9.54
N ARG A 72 9.52 19.52 -9.43
CA ARG A 72 8.84 19.42 -8.12
C ARG A 72 9.28 18.21 -7.28
N ILE A 73 9.66 17.11 -7.93
CA ILE A 73 10.06 15.87 -7.25
C ILE A 73 11.50 15.93 -6.75
N LEU A 74 12.40 16.48 -7.57
CA LEU A 74 13.83 16.53 -7.29
C LEU A 74 14.26 17.78 -6.50
N TYR A 75 13.36 18.76 -6.34
CA TYR A 75 13.63 19.92 -5.52
C TYR A 75 13.96 19.50 -4.07
N GLN A 76 15.17 19.85 -3.64
CA GLN A 76 15.63 19.78 -2.26
C GLN A 76 15.87 21.23 -1.82
N PRO A 77 15.28 21.68 -0.69
CA PRO A 77 15.41 23.04 -0.19
C PRO A 77 16.83 23.37 0.26
#